data_AF-A0ABD7SFX3-F1
#
_entry.id   AF-A0ABD7SFX3-F1
#
_cell.length_a   1.000
_cell.length_b   1.000
_cell.length_c   1.000
_cell.angle_alpha   90.00
_cell.angle_beta   90.00
_cell.angle_gamma   90.00
#
_symmetry.space_group_name_H-M   'P 1'
#
loop_
_entity.id
_entity.type
_entity.pdbx_description
1 polymer ?
#
loop_
_entity_poly.entity_id
_entity_poly.type
_entity_poly.pdbx_seq_one_letter_code
_entity_poly.pdbx_strand_id
1 'polypeptide(L)'
;MEESLIWSVDLFKEGLSPLVSEFNSLFLSEVKDVIKNPNGDRKKSIKSLSTIDINNINSNALRVIEEIENELRRNALLCLNLYNISELEAKNFVEQRFYPGSLLSLMINDINFTIHQLVELKHGALIHLNCLENNSGLKGIFRGFIRGYTNPIDGLSHAFGQGSMQTELATNISSFNLLAIRVGFSIDSLSQRLLVVVLEKWNKELSYIL
;
A
#
# COMPACT_ATOMS: atom_id res chain seq x y z
N MET A 1 -27.85 31.95 -14.74
CA MET A 1 -26.99 31.22 -13.79
C MET A 1 -26.14 30.33 -14.65
N GLU A 2 -25.02 30.86 -15.15
CA GLU A 2 -24.03 30.03 -15.83
C GLU A 2 -23.39 29.18 -14.72
N GLU A 3 -23.62 27.87 -14.74
CA GLU A 3 -22.76 26.95 -14.01
C GLU A 3 -21.33 27.27 -14.43
N SER A 4 -20.51 27.66 -13.45
CA SER A 4 -19.17 28.17 -13.72
C SER A 4 -18.37 27.11 -14.49
N LEU A 5 -18.14 27.36 -15.77
CA LEU A 5 -17.13 26.70 -16.62
C LEU A 5 -15.70 26.80 -16.05
N ILE A 6 -15.54 27.42 -14.89
CA ILE A 6 -14.30 27.83 -14.23
C ILE A 6 -13.68 26.68 -13.40
N TRP A 7 -14.48 25.67 -13.03
CA TRP A 7 -14.05 24.46 -12.35
C TRP A 7 -14.87 23.28 -12.86
N SER A 8 -14.20 22.16 -13.19
CA SER A 8 -14.89 20.91 -13.48
C SER A 8 -14.32 19.79 -12.60
N VAL A 9 -15.24 19.10 -11.93
CA VAL A 9 -14.96 17.85 -11.21
C VAL A 9 -14.24 16.86 -12.13
N ASP A 10 -14.56 16.90 -13.41
CA ASP A 10 -14.02 15.98 -14.41
C ASP A 10 -12.53 16.26 -14.68
N LEU A 11 -12.11 17.52 -14.82
CA LEU A 11 -10.69 17.91 -14.96
C LEU A 11 -9.88 17.52 -13.72
N PHE A 12 -10.44 17.74 -12.53
CA PHE A 12 -9.81 17.32 -11.28
C PHE A 12 -9.67 15.79 -11.22
N LYS A 13 -10.70 15.04 -11.63
CA LYS A 13 -10.68 13.58 -11.65
C LYS A 13 -9.72 13.03 -12.71
N GLU A 14 -9.66 13.62 -13.90
CA GLU A 14 -8.81 13.18 -15.00
C GLU A 14 -7.32 13.26 -14.64
N GLY A 15 -6.88 14.31 -13.95
CA GLY A 15 -5.49 14.46 -13.53
C GLY A 15 -5.13 13.64 -12.28
N LEU A 16 -5.98 13.68 -11.25
CA LEU A 16 -5.63 13.11 -9.93
C LEU A 16 -6.04 11.65 -9.76
N SER A 17 -7.12 11.18 -10.40
CA SER A 17 -7.55 9.78 -10.23
C SER A 17 -6.51 8.77 -10.71
N PRO A 18 -5.82 8.98 -11.86
CA PRO A 18 -4.73 8.10 -12.27
C PRO A 18 -3.60 8.04 -11.24
N LEU A 19 -3.19 9.19 -10.69
CA LEU A 19 -2.10 9.28 -9.71
C LEU A 19 -2.48 8.62 -8.38
N VAL A 20 -3.70 8.82 -7.90
CA VAL A 20 -4.21 8.14 -6.69
C VAL A 20 -4.31 6.64 -6.93
N SER A 21 -4.76 6.22 -8.11
CA SER A 21 -4.78 4.80 -8.49
C SER A 21 -3.37 4.20 -8.58
N GLU A 22 -2.40 4.93 -9.12
CA GLU A 22 -1.00 4.54 -9.17
C GLU A 22 -0.45 4.34 -7.76
N PHE A 23 -0.64 5.33 -6.88
CA PHE A 23 -0.24 5.24 -5.48
C PHE A 23 -0.81 3.98 -4.80
N ASN A 24 -2.11 3.75 -4.94
CA ASN A 24 -2.76 2.57 -4.36
C ASN A 24 -2.20 1.26 -4.94
N SER A 25 -1.86 1.25 -6.23
CA SER A 25 -1.29 0.08 -6.90
C SER A 25 0.11 -0.27 -6.41
N LEU A 26 0.91 0.69 -5.92
CA LEU A 26 2.25 0.41 -5.39
C LEU A 26 2.21 -0.54 -4.19
N PHE A 27 1.24 -0.32 -3.31
CA PHE A 27 1.06 -1.13 -2.09
C PHE A 27 0.25 -2.40 -2.36
N LEU A 28 -0.68 -2.35 -3.32
CA LEU A 28 -1.53 -3.49 -3.62
C LEU A 28 -0.87 -4.49 -4.58
N SER A 29 -0.17 -4.05 -5.63
CA SER A 29 0.29 -4.96 -6.71
C SER A 29 1.20 -6.09 -6.21
N GLU A 30 2.11 -5.82 -5.27
CA GLU A 30 3.02 -6.84 -4.75
C GLU A 30 2.43 -7.72 -3.64
N VAL A 31 1.35 -7.27 -3.00
CA VAL A 31 0.81 -7.91 -1.78
C VAL A 31 -0.60 -8.48 -1.98
N LYS A 32 -1.33 -8.05 -3.02
CA LYS A 32 -2.75 -8.36 -3.28
C LYS A 32 -3.02 -9.84 -3.51
N ASP A 33 -2.20 -10.53 -4.28
CA ASP A 33 -2.40 -11.98 -4.51
C ASP A 33 -2.11 -12.79 -3.25
N VAL A 34 -1.26 -12.28 -2.37
CA VAL A 34 -0.88 -12.93 -1.12
C VAL A 34 -1.89 -12.65 0.00
N ILE A 35 -2.42 -11.44 0.11
CA ILE A 35 -3.46 -11.07 1.08
C ILE A 35 -4.82 -11.68 0.71
N LYS A 36 -5.17 -11.74 -0.59
CA LYS A 36 -6.50 -12.19 -1.02
C LYS A 36 -6.66 -13.71 -1.06
N ASN A 37 -5.58 -14.48 -1.14
CA ASN A 37 -5.65 -15.94 -1.14
C ASN A 37 -4.64 -16.57 -0.16
N PRO A 38 -4.83 -16.39 1.16
CA PRO A 38 -3.94 -16.94 2.19
C PRO A 38 -3.90 -18.49 2.20
N ASN A 39 -4.89 -19.13 1.56
CA ASN A 39 -5.00 -20.59 1.40
C ASN A 39 -4.56 -21.10 0.01
N GLY A 40 -4.02 -20.23 -0.86
CA GLY A 40 -3.49 -20.61 -2.18
C GLY A 40 -2.14 -21.34 -2.12
N ASP A 41 -1.31 -21.25 -3.16
CA ASP A 41 0.08 -21.76 -3.11
C ASP A 41 0.92 -20.93 -2.15
N ARG A 42 0.80 -21.28 -0.87
CA ARG A 42 1.32 -20.54 0.27
C ARG A 42 2.84 -20.40 0.20
N LYS A 43 3.54 -21.42 -0.30
CA LYS A 43 5.00 -21.37 -0.49
C LYS A 43 5.38 -20.30 -1.51
N LYS A 44 4.66 -20.23 -2.63
CA LYS A 44 4.86 -19.19 -3.65
C LYS A 44 4.54 -17.80 -3.08
N SER A 45 3.43 -17.65 -2.38
CA SER A 45 3.01 -16.37 -1.79
C SER A 45 3.99 -15.85 -0.73
N ILE A 46 4.46 -16.70 0.19
CA ILE A 46 5.45 -16.28 1.21
C ILE A 46 6.79 -15.98 0.53
N LYS A 47 7.20 -16.75 -0.49
CA LYS A 47 8.42 -16.47 -1.26
C LYS A 47 8.35 -15.10 -1.93
N SER A 48 7.22 -14.75 -2.55
CA SER A 48 7.01 -13.42 -3.12
C SER A 48 7.08 -12.30 -2.06
N LEU A 49 6.44 -12.47 -0.91
CA LEU A 49 6.51 -11.47 0.19
C LEU A 49 7.94 -11.30 0.72
N SER A 50 8.69 -12.39 0.82
CA SER A 50 10.09 -12.37 1.29
C SER A 50 11.01 -11.56 0.39
N THR A 51 10.62 -11.36 -0.88
CA THR A 51 11.36 -10.62 -1.89
C THR A 51 10.79 -9.24 -2.20
N ILE A 52 9.73 -8.78 -1.50
CA ILE A 52 9.16 -7.43 -1.72
C ILE A 52 10.24 -6.37 -1.67
N ASP A 53 10.23 -5.47 -2.64
CA ASP A 53 11.15 -4.34 -2.70
C ASP A 53 10.54 -3.11 -2.01
N ILE A 54 10.65 -3.11 -0.68
CA ILE A 54 10.11 -2.05 0.18
C ILE A 54 10.74 -0.69 -0.13
N ASN A 55 12.03 -0.66 -0.54
CA ASN A 55 12.70 0.58 -0.88
C ASN A 55 12.09 1.18 -2.15
N ASN A 56 11.88 0.35 -3.16
CA ASN A 56 11.23 0.78 -4.39
C ASN A 56 9.77 1.23 -4.15
N ILE A 57 9.01 0.51 -3.31
CA ILE A 57 7.65 0.93 -2.91
C ILE A 57 7.70 2.31 -2.24
N ASN A 58 8.61 2.53 -1.29
CA ASN A 58 8.73 3.80 -0.57
C ASN A 58 9.11 4.95 -1.52
N SER A 59 10.17 4.78 -2.32
CA SER A 59 10.61 5.79 -3.28
C SER A 59 9.54 6.16 -4.30
N ASN A 60 8.80 5.17 -4.82
CA ASN A 60 7.70 5.43 -5.74
C ASN A 60 6.51 6.10 -5.06
N ALA A 61 6.18 5.71 -3.81
CA ALA A 61 5.10 6.35 -3.07
C ALA A 61 5.39 7.84 -2.85
N LEU A 62 6.63 8.18 -2.46
CA LEU A 62 7.06 9.58 -2.30
C LEU A 62 7.01 10.36 -3.62
N ARG A 63 7.47 9.76 -4.73
CA ARG A 63 7.37 10.36 -6.07
C ARG A 63 5.92 10.65 -6.46
N VAL A 64 5.02 9.68 -6.29
CA VAL A 64 3.61 9.86 -6.67
C VAL A 64 2.93 10.93 -5.81
N ILE A 65 3.27 11.05 -4.53
CA ILE A 65 2.80 12.17 -3.68
C ILE A 65 3.25 13.52 -4.23
N GLU A 66 4.50 13.63 -4.68
CA GLU A 66 5.02 14.86 -5.30
C GLU A 66 4.28 15.18 -6.61
N GLU A 67 3.99 14.16 -7.43
CA GLU A 67 3.22 14.32 -8.67
C GLU A 67 1.77 14.78 -8.42
N ILE A 68 1.11 14.20 -7.41
CA ILE A 68 -0.23 14.63 -6.96
C ILE A 68 -0.20 16.10 -6.53
N GLU A 69 0.82 16.50 -5.77
CA GLU A 69 0.97 17.88 -5.32
C GLU A 69 1.21 18.84 -6.49
N ASN A 70 2.07 18.47 -7.44
CA ASN A 70 2.30 19.26 -8.65
C ASN A 70 1.02 19.41 -9.50
N GLU A 71 0.22 18.36 -9.58
CA GLU A 71 -1.07 18.39 -10.26
C GLU A 71 -2.08 19.30 -9.56
N LEU A 72 -2.14 19.28 -8.22
CA LEU A 72 -2.95 20.22 -7.44
C LEU A 72 -2.51 21.68 -7.68
N ARG A 73 -1.21 21.94 -7.72
CA ARG A 73 -0.64 23.28 -8.00
C ARG A 73 -1.00 23.76 -9.40
N ARG A 74 -0.87 22.88 -10.40
CA ARG A 74 -1.23 23.16 -11.80
C ARG A 74 -2.71 23.52 -11.90
N ASN A 75 -3.57 22.72 -11.29
CA ASN A 75 -5.02 22.94 -11.31
C ASN A 75 -5.41 24.23 -10.57
N ALA A 76 -4.77 24.54 -9.44
CA ALA A 76 -4.99 25.80 -8.73
C ALA A 76 -4.61 27.01 -9.60
N LEU A 77 -3.45 26.98 -10.27
CA LEU A 77 -3.01 28.05 -11.16
C LEU A 77 -3.98 28.26 -12.32
N LEU A 78 -4.44 27.17 -12.94
CA LEU A 78 -5.43 27.22 -14.01
C LEU A 78 -6.73 27.89 -13.54
N CYS A 79 -7.26 27.49 -12.38
CA CYS A 79 -8.46 28.10 -11.81
C CYS A 79 -8.27 29.60 -11.55
N LEU A 80 -7.17 30.01 -10.90
CA LEU A 80 -6.91 31.43 -10.59
C LEU A 80 -6.81 32.29 -11.86
N ASN A 81 -6.15 31.78 -12.90
CA ASN A 81 -6.05 32.46 -14.19
C ASN A 81 -7.42 32.62 -14.87
N LEU A 82 -8.31 31.63 -14.76
CA LEU A 82 -9.67 31.72 -15.28
C LEU A 82 -10.53 32.75 -14.53
N TYR A 83 -10.24 33.02 -13.26
CA TYR A 83 -10.83 34.12 -12.49
C TYR A 83 -10.20 35.49 -12.79
N ASN A 84 -9.33 35.59 -13.80
CA ASN A 84 -8.58 36.80 -14.16
C ASN A 84 -7.70 37.36 -13.03
N ILE A 85 -7.26 36.50 -12.10
CA ILE A 85 -6.24 36.87 -11.12
C ILE A 85 -4.91 37.03 -11.85
N SER A 86 -4.12 38.05 -11.49
CA SER A 86 -2.84 38.30 -12.15
C SER A 86 -1.88 37.12 -11.96
N GLU A 87 -1.02 36.85 -12.94
CA GLU A 87 -0.07 35.72 -12.88
C GLU A 87 0.81 35.78 -11.62
N LEU A 88 1.21 36.98 -11.20
CA LEU A 88 2.01 37.20 -10.00
C LEU A 88 1.22 36.82 -8.73
N GLU A 89 -0.03 37.28 -8.61
CA GLU A 89 -0.89 36.92 -7.47
C GLU A 89 -1.23 35.44 -7.45
N ALA A 90 -1.49 34.84 -8.61
CA ALA A 90 -1.79 33.41 -8.74
C ALA A 90 -0.60 32.55 -8.29
N LYS A 91 0.62 32.89 -8.72
CA LYS A 91 1.85 32.20 -8.28
C LYS A 91 2.07 32.33 -6.78
N ASN A 92 1.95 33.55 -6.24
CA ASN A 92 2.09 33.79 -4.81
C ASN A 92 1.07 32.98 -4.00
N PHE A 93 -0.18 32.91 -4.45
CA PHE A 93 -1.21 32.10 -3.82
C PHE A 93 -0.84 30.61 -3.81
N VAL A 94 -0.46 30.06 -4.97
CA VAL A 94 -0.08 28.65 -5.10
C VAL A 94 1.13 28.31 -4.24
N GLU A 95 2.15 29.17 -4.21
CA GLU A 95 3.34 28.97 -3.38
C GLU A 95 3.03 29.01 -1.88
N GLN A 96 2.06 29.80 -1.44
CA GLN A 96 1.69 29.87 -0.03
C GLN A 96 0.78 28.72 0.42
N ARG A 97 -0.15 28.29 -0.44
CA ARG A 97 -1.22 27.34 -0.07
C ARG A 97 -0.94 25.91 -0.52
N PHE A 98 -0.21 25.76 -1.62
CA PHE A 98 0.25 24.50 -2.20
C PHE A 98 1.79 24.46 -2.27
N TYR A 99 2.45 24.83 -1.16
CA TYR A 99 3.91 24.83 -1.06
C TYR A 99 4.49 23.41 -1.25
N PRO A 100 5.72 23.29 -1.77
CA PRO A 100 6.43 22.02 -1.91
C PRO A 100 6.46 21.20 -0.61
N GLY A 101 5.96 19.97 -0.66
CA GLY A 101 5.90 19.04 0.47
C GLY A 101 4.71 19.26 1.42
N SER A 102 3.78 20.15 1.07
CA SER A 102 2.57 20.37 1.87
C SER A 102 1.65 19.15 1.92
N LEU A 103 1.61 18.34 0.87
CA LEU A 103 0.88 17.06 0.88
C LEU A 103 1.70 15.98 1.59
N LEU A 104 3.00 15.94 1.34
CA LEU A 104 3.90 14.98 1.99
C LEU A 104 3.87 15.10 3.52
N SER A 105 3.89 16.32 4.06
CA SER A 105 3.84 16.55 5.50
C SER A 105 2.57 16.01 6.17
N LEU A 106 1.47 15.91 5.42
CA LEU A 106 0.20 15.35 5.89
C LEU A 106 0.15 13.82 5.81
N MET A 107 0.94 13.21 4.92
CA MET A 107 0.89 11.79 4.61
C MET A 107 2.09 10.99 5.15
N ILE A 108 3.20 11.65 5.47
CA ILE A 108 4.49 10.99 5.76
C ILE A 108 4.40 9.99 6.92
N ASN A 109 3.62 10.29 7.95
CA ASN A 109 3.45 9.39 9.10
C ASN A 109 2.69 8.12 8.71
N ASP A 110 1.62 8.26 7.91
CA ASP A 110 0.81 7.13 7.47
C ASP A 110 1.59 6.24 6.48
N ILE A 111 2.39 6.86 5.60
CA ILE A 111 3.30 6.16 4.68
C ILE A 111 4.34 5.39 5.48
N ASN A 112 5.06 6.05 6.40
CA ASN A 112 6.09 5.40 7.21
C ASN A 112 5.54 4.27 8.06
N PHE A 113 4.34 4.44 8.63
CA PHE A 113 3.66 3.40 9.39
C PHE A 113 3.34 2.18 8.52
N THR A 114 2.81 2.39 7.32
CA THR A 114 2.49 1.31 6.39
C THR A 114 3.75 0.59 5.89
N ILE A 115 4.82 1.35 5.59
CA ILE A 115 6.13 0.80 5.23
C ILE A 115 6.71 -0.04 6.37
N HIS A 116 6.62 0.41 7.62
CA HIS A 116 7.07 -0.37 8.78
C HIS A 116 6.33 -1.71 8.87
N GLN A 117 5.01 -1.72 8.70
CA GLN A 117 4.25 -2.96 8.69
C GLN A 117 4.61 -3.88 7.53
N LEU A 118 4.93 -3.35 6.34
CA LEU A 118 5.45 -4.15 5.23
C LEU A 118 6.81 -4.78 5.56
N VAL A 119 7.68 -4.07 6.29
CA VAL A 119 8.94 -4.64 6.79
C VAL A 119 8.67 -5.79 7.76
N GLU A 120 7.75 -5.62 8.71
CA GLU A 120 7.33 -6.68 9.63
C GLU A 120 6.77 -7.89 8.86
N LEU A 121 5.94 -7.67 7.84
CA LEU A 121 5.37 -8.73 7.02
C LEU A 121 6.44 -9.49 6.25
N LYS A 122 7.38 -8.78 5.61
CA LYS A 122 8.52 -9.37 4.90
C LYS A 122 9.38 -10.20 5.85
N HIS A 123 9.64 -9.69 7.05
CA HIS A 123 10.40 -10.42 8.06
C HIS A 123 9.65 -11.68 8.54
N GLY A 124 8.34 -11.56 8.80
CA GLY A 124 7.50 -12.71 9.14
C GLY A 124 7.46 -13.76 8.03
N ALA A 125 7.45 -13.34 6.77
CA ALA A 125 7.53 -14.24 5.62
C ALA A 125 8.85 -15.02 5.58
N LEU A 126 9.99 -14.35 5.82
CA LEU A 126 11.30 -14.99 5.90
C LEU A 126 11.38 -16.01 7.04
N ILE A 127 10.90 -15.67 8.24
CA ILE A 127 10.84 -16.60 9.37
C ILE A 127 10.00 -17.83 9.00
N HIS A 128 8.84 -17.60 8.37
CA HIS A 128 7.94 -18.68 8.02
C HIS A 128 8.52 -19.59 6.93
N LEU A 129 9.22 -19.05 5.92
CA LEU A 129 9.98 -19.84 4.94
C LEU A 129 11.07 -20.67 5.60
N ASN A 130 11.87 -20.08 6.48
CA ASN A 130 12.93 -20.80 7.19
C ASN A 130 12.36 -21.95 8.03
N CYS A 131 11.22 -21.73 8.70
CA CYS A 131 10.51 -22.78 9.43
C CYS A 131 10.05 -23.90 8.49
N LEU A 132 9.50 -23.56 7.32
CA LEU A 132 9.09 -24.57 6.33
C LEU A 132 10.30 -25.34 5.78
N GLU A 133 11.39 -24.67 5.41
CA GLU A 133 12.60 -25.29 4.84
C GLU A 133 13.32 -26.18 5.86
N ASN A 134 13.51 -25.71 7.10
CA ASN A 134 14.17 -26.47 8.15
C ASN A 134 13.37 -27.71 8.59
N ASN A 135 12.04 -27.66 8.49
CA ASN A 135 11.16 -28.76 8.87
C ASN A 135 10.76 -29.67 7.70
N SER A 136 11.10 -29.32 6.46
CA SER A 136 10.83 -30.11 5.25
C SER A 136 12.03 -30.91 4.72
N GLY A 137 13.08 -31.11 5.54
CA GLY A 137 14.23 -31.95 5.18
C GLY A 137 13.84 -33.33 4.62
N LEU A 138 14.71 -33.95 3.80
CA LEU A 138 14.55 -35.18 2.98
C LEU A 138 13.63 -36.31 3.53
N LYS A 139 13.47 -36.46 4.84
CA LYS A 139 12.53 -37.40 5.47
C LYS A 139 11.04 -36.97 5.40
N GLY A 140 10.73 -35.67 5.37
CA GLY A 140 9.37 -35.11 5.31
C GLY A 140 8.75 -35.18 3.92
N ILE A 141 9.55 -34.92 2.88
CA ILE A 141 9.13 -35.03 1.46
C ILE A 141 8.82 -36.49 1.10
N PHE A 142 9.64 -37.45 1.53
CA PHE A 142 9.38 -38.88 1.31
C PHE A 142 8.12 -39.39 2.05
N ARG A 143 7.83 -38.88 3.27
CA ARG A 143 6.61 -39.25 4.00
C ARG A 143 5.34 -38.59 3.44
N GLY A 144 5.43 -37.37 2.91
CA GLY A 144 4.31 -36.67 2.27
C GLY A 144 3.89 -37.31 0.94
N PHE A 145 4.85 -37.72 0.11
CA PHE A 145 4.60 -38.40 -1.16
C PHE A 145 4.01 -39.81 -0.99
N ILE A 146 4.43 -40.57 0.03
CA ILE A 146 3.90 -41.92 0.30
C ILE A 146 2.47 -41.87 0.88
N ARG A 147 2.03 -40.74 1.44
CA ARG A 147 0.71 -40.60 2.10
C ARG A 147 -0.32 -39.73 1.36
N GLY A 148 0.03 -39.15 0.21
CA GLY A 148 -0.94 -38.48 -0.67
C GLY A 148 -1.39 -37.08 -0.24
N TYR A 149 -0.63 -36.36 0.58
CA TYR A 149 -0.98 -34.99 0.98
C TYR A 149 -0.56 -33.97 -0.10
N THR A 150 -1.52 -33.22 -0.65
CA THR A 150 -1.31 -32.15 -1.64
C THR A 150 -0.80 -30.85 -1.03
N ASN A 151 -1.00 -30.66 0.27
CA ASN A 151 -0.53 -29.51 1.03
C ASN A 151 0.64 -29.93 1.93
N PRO A 152 1.86 -29.38 1.74
CA PRO A 152 3.03 -29.75 2.52
C PRO A 152 2.87 -29.46 4.02
N ILE A 153 2.01 -28.51 4.42
CA ILE A 153 1.70 -28.23 5.83
C ILE A 153 0.92 -29.38 6.47
N ASP A 154 -0.03 -29.97 5.74
CA ASP A 154 -0.80 -31.14 6.21
C ASP A 154 0.07 -32.40 6.28
N GLY A 155 1.01 -32.54 5.35
CA GLY A 155 2.03 -33.59 5.38
C GLY A 155 3.00 -33.45 6.57
N LEU A 156 3.40 -32.22 6.92
CA LEU A 156 4.24 -31.95 8.09
C LEU A 156 3.46 -32.16 9.39
N SER A 157 2.22 -31.70 9.48
CA SER A 157 1.31 -31.98 10.60
C SER A 157 1.21 -33.48 10.87
N HIS A 158 1.00 -34.30 9.85
CA HIS A 158 0.90 -35.76 10.00
C HIS A 158 2.22 -36.51 10.23
N ALA A 159 3.36 -35.96 9.80
CA ALA A 159 4.66 -36.62 9.86
C ALA A 159 5.39 -36.44 11.20
N PHE A 160 5.07 -35.38 11.95
CA PHE A 160 5.81 -34.96 13.15
C PHE A 160 5.17 -35.36 14.50
N GLY A 161 4.01 -36.02 14.51
CA GLY A 161 3.37 -36.51 15.74
C GLY A 161 2.76 -35.40 16.60
N GLN A 162 1.80 -35.75 17.45
CA GLN A 162 1.16 -34.80 18.38
C GLN A 162 2.21 -34.25 19.38
N GLY A 163 2.52 -32.95 19.32
CA GLY A 163 3.56 -32.34 20.17
C GLY A 163 3.84 -30.84 19.89
N SER A 164 4.69 -30.24 20.73
CA SER A 164 5.03 -28.80 20.80
C SER A 164 5.39 -28.13 19.48
N MET A 165 5.96 -28.88 18.54
CA MET A 165 6.37 -28.42 17.22
C MET A 165 5.18 -28.16 16.28
N GLN A 166 4.07 -28.90 16.42
CA GLN A 166 2.82 -28.57 15.73
C GLN A 166 2.20 -27.28 16.28
N THR A 167 2.25 -27.11 17.61
CA THR A 167 1.79 -25.88 18.26
C THR A 167 2.61 -24.67 17.81
N GLU A 168 3.93 -24.81 17.73
CA GLU A 168 4.84 -23.76 17.24
C GLU A 168 4.56 -23.38 15.78
N LEU A 169 4.37 -24.37 14.90
CA LEU A 169 4.01 -24.12 13.50
C LEU A 169 2.66 -23.43 13.38
N ALA A 170 1.64 -23.87 14.13
CA ALA A 170 0.31 -23.27 14.16
C ALA A 170 0.34 -21.84 14.69
N THR A 171 1.11 -21.57 15.75
CA THR A 171 1.30 -20.23 16.31
C THR A 171 2.00 -19.30 15.32
N ASN A 172 3.06 -19.76 14.65
CA ASN A 172 3.77 -18.98 13.63
C ASN A 172 2.86 -18.65 12.44
N ILE A 173 2.05 -19.61 11.99
CA ILE A 173 1.04 -19.42 10.95
C ILE A 173 0.01 -18.37 11.35
N SER A 174 -0.51 -18.45 12.58
CA SER A 174 -1.51 -17.52 13.11
C SER A 174 -0.94 -16.10 13.20
N SER A 175 0.25 -15.95 13.77
CA SER A 175 0.95 -14.66 13.89
C SER A 175 1.21 -14.02 12.53
N PHE A 176 1.66 -14.79 11.55
CA PHE A 176 1.88 -14.31 10.18
C PHE A 176 0.57 -13.85 9.51
N ASN A 177 -0.51 -14.62 9.65
CA ASN A 177 -1.82 -14.26 9.09
C ASN A 177 -2.36 -12.96 9.71
N LEU A 178 -2.18 -12.76 11.02
CA LEU A 178 -2.57 -11.51 11.70
C LEU A 178 -1.78 -10.31 11.18
N LEU A 179 -0.47 -10.47 10.93
CA LEU A 179 0.36 -9.43 10.32
C LEU A 179 -0.12 -9.09 8.91
N ALA A 180 -0.40 -10.09 8.07
CA ALA A 180 -0.88 -9.88 6.71
C ALA A 180 -2.22 -9.13 6.67
N ILE A 181 -3.16 -9.48 7.56
CA ILE A 181 -4.45 -8.79 7.70
C ILE A 181 -4.24 -7.33 8.13
N ARG A 182 -3.39 -7.10 9.13
CA ARG A 182 -3.07 -5.74 9.61
C ARG A 182 -2.51 -4.86 8.50
N VAL A 183 -1.56 -5.39 7.74
CA VAL A 183 -0.95 -4.69 6.60
C VAL A 183 -2.00 -4.34 5.55
N GLY A 184 -2.89 -5.28 5.23
CA GLY A 184 -4.01 -5.03 4.33
C GLY A 184 -4.86 -3.84 4.79
N PHE A 185 -5.25 -3.81 6.06
CA PHE A 185 -6.00 -2.68 6.62
C PHE A 185 -5.24 -1.36 6.58
N SER A 186 -3.93 -1.37 6.84
CA SER A 186 -3.13 -0.15 6.78
C SER A 186 -2.95 0.37 5.35
N ILE A 187 -2.83 -0.51 4.36
CA ILE A 187 -2.82 -0.13 2.94
C ILE A 187 -4.16 0.50 2.54
N ASP A 188 -5.27 -0.13 2.91
CA ASP A 188 -6.61 0.40 2.62
C ASP A 188 -6.83 1.75 3.30
N SER A 189 -6.42 1.87 4.57
CA SER A 189 -6.52 3.11 5.34
C SER A 189 -5.66 4.23 4.74
N LEU A 190 -4.42 3.94 4.34
CA LEU A 190 -3.52 4.89 3.68
C LEU A 190 -4.11 5.38 2.36
N SER A 191 -4.68 4.47 1.56
CA SER A 191 -5.32 4.77 0.27
C SER A 191 -6.52 5.71 0.45
N GLN A 192 -7.39 5.41 1.42
CA GLN A 192 -8.54 6.26 1.76
C GLN A 192 -8.10 7.61 2.31
N ARG A 193 -7.07 7.61 3.16
CA ARG A 193 -6.53 8.83 3.76
C ARG A 193 -5.96 9.77 2.71
N LEU A 194 -5.22 9.25 1.72
CA LEU A 194 -4.71 10.05 0.61
C LEU A 194 -5.85 10.76 -0.13
N LEU A 195 -6.91 10.02 -0.48
CA LEU A 195 -8.06 10.58 -1.17
C LEU A 195 -8.73 11.69 -0.35
N VAL A 196 -8.92 11.48 0.95
CA VAL A 196 -9.48 12.49 1.86
C VAL A 196 -8.57 13.72 1.94
N VAL A 197 -7.27 13.54 2.16
CA VAL A 197 -6.33 14.65 2.33
C VAL A 197 -6.22 15.49 1.05
N VAL A 198 -6.18 14.86 -0.12
CA VAL A 198 -6.16 15.54 -1.42
C VAL A 198 -7.42 16.39 -1.59
N LEU A 199 -8.60 15.82 -1.30
CA LEU A 199 -9.88 16.54 -1.39
C LEU A 199 -10.01 17.66 -0.35
N GLU A 200 -9.62 17.40 0.90
CA GLU A 200 -9.65 18.40 1.98
C GLU A 200 -8.72 19.56 1.67
N LYS A 201 -7.49 19.27 1.25
CA LYS A 201 -6.53 20.30 0.85
C LYS A 201 -7.06 21.11 -0.32
N TRP A 202 -7.59 20.45 -1.33
CA TRP A 202 -8.21 21.15 -2.46
C TRP A 202 -9.37 22.04 -2.02
N ASN A 203 -10.36 21.50 -1.32
CA ASN A 203 -11.58 22.22 -0.93
C ASN A 203 -11.29 23.38 0.03
N LYS A 204 -10.39 23.17 0.99
CA LYS A 204 -9.99 24.20 1.96
C LYS A 204 -9.30 25.37 1.26
N GLU A 205 -8.40 25.11 0.32
CA GLU A 205 -7.70 26.19 -0.36
C GLU A 205 -8.59 26.84 -1.44
N LEU A 206 -9.48 26.09 -2.08
CA LEU A 206 -10.48 26.60 -3.03
C LEU A 206 -11.45 27.59 -2.37
N SER A 207 -11.82 27.43 -1.11
CA SER A 207 -12.68 28.40 -0.40
C SER A 207 -12.03 29.78 -0.17
N TYR A 208 -10.75 29.94 -0.50
CA TYR A 208 -10.10 31.25 -0.54
C TYR A 208 -10.09 31.87 -1.95
N ILE A 209 -10.48 31.10 -2.97
CA ILE A 209 -10.57 31.53 -4.38
C ILE A 209 -12.00 31.97 -4.71
N LEU A 210 -13.00 31.26 -4.18
CA LEU A 210 -14.44 31.54 -4.28
C LEU A 210 -14.93 32.45 -3.16
#